data_AF-A0A6G8CPM9-F1
#
_entry.id   AF-A0A6G8CPM9-F1
#
_cell.length_a   1.000
_cell.length_b   1.000
_cell.length_c   1.000
_cell.angle_alpha   90.00
_cell.angle_beta   90.00
_cell.angle_gamma   90.00
#
_symmetry.space_group_name_H-M   'P 1'
#
loop_
_entity.id
_entity.type
_entity.pdbx_description
1 polymer ?
#
loop_
_entity_poly.entity_id
_entity_poly.type
_entity_poly.pdbx_seq_one_letter_code
_entity_poly.pdbx_strand_id
1 'polypeptide(L)'
;MADFKALETWAESMLQKLQPSQRRRITVDVARKLRAANAARMAAQTDPDGNRWEPRKPPASTMRSKAGRIRQAAKQKLPLFAKMRAAKNLKARGSPESALVEIVSRAQRIARVHHFGETDNVNPHGPAYRYPARELVGISDADTDLIRDVLLQHLAS
;
A
#
# COMPACT_ATOMS: atom_id res chain seq x y z
N MET A 1 8.92 -48.75 13.96
CA MET A 1 7.69 -48.26 14.63
C MET A 1 7.90 -46.94 15.36
N ALA A 2 8.96 -46.76 16.17
CA ALA A 2 9.23 -45.47 16.84
C ALA A 2 9.46 -44.29 15.86
N ASP A 3 10.08 -44.57 14.72
CA ASP A 3 10.40 -43.59 13.67
C ASP A 3 9.15 -42.97 13.01
N PHE A 4 8.15 -43.81 12.68
CA PHE A 4 6.87 -43.34 12.12
C PHE A 4 6.10 -42.45 13.10
N LYS A 5 6.11 -42.78 14.40
CA LYS A 5 5.42 -41.98 15.41
C LYS A 5 6.07 -40.60 15.62
N ALA A 6 7.39 -40.51 15.48
CA ALA A 6 8.10 -39.23 15.52
C ALA A 6 7.73 -38.37 14.30
N LEU A 7 7.66 -38.97 13.11
CA LEU A 7 7.23 -38.30 11.89
C LEU A 7 5.77 -37.81 11.98
N GLU A 8 4.85 -38.64 12.48
CA GLU A 8 3.45 -38.27 12.70
C GLU A 8 3.32 -37.09 13.66
N THR A 9 4.04 -37.12 14.79
CA THR A 9 4.02 -36.03 15.78
C THR A 9 4.56 -34.71 15.19
N TRP A 10 5.64 -34.80 14.40
CA TRP A 10 6.19 -33.64 13.69
C TRP A 10 5.19 -33.10 12.66
N ALA A 11 4.58 -33.96 11.85
CA ALA A 11 3.61 -33.60 10.83
C ALA A 11 2.34 -32.97 11.43
N GLU A 12 1.84 -33.50 12.56
CA GLU A 12 0.72 -32.91 13.29
C GLU A 12 1.02 -31.47 13.73
N SER A 13 2.22 -31.21 14.24
CA SER A 13 2.62 -29.86 14.64
C SER A 13 2.62 -28.88 13.45
N MET A 14 3.04 -29.33 12.27
CA MET A 14 2.98 -28.54 11.03
C MET A 14 1.54 -28.31 10.58
N LEU A 15 0.69 -29.34 10.60
CA LEU A 15 -0.72 -29.23 10.24
C LEU A 15 -1.47 -28.26 11.15
N GLN A 16 -1.14 -28.23 12.46
CA GLN A 16 -1.70 -27.25 13.40
C GLN A 16 -1.35 -25.80 13.01
N LYS A 17 -0.12 -25.54 12.52
CA LYS A 17 0.30 -24.22 12.04
C LYS A 17 -0.36 -23.82 10.71
N LEU A 18 -0.90 -24.78 9.98
CA LEU A 18 -1.62 -24.55 8.72
C LEU A 18 -3.14 -24.44 8.91
N GLN A 19 -3.66 -24.52 10.14
CA GLN A 19 -5.09 -24.36 10.43
C GLN A 19 -5.59 -22.96 10.06
N PRO A 20 -6.88 -22.80 9.67
CA PRO A 20 -7.43 -21.51 9.23
C PRO A 20 -7.20 -20.35 10.19
N SER A 21 -7.24 -20.61 11.50
CA SER A 21 -7.00 -19.60 12.54
C SER A 21 -5.55 -19.10 12.55
N GLN A 22 -4.58 -20.00 12.35
CA GLN A 22 -3.17 -19.67 12.25
C GLN A 22 -2.86 -18.98 10.92
N ARG A 23 -3.40 -19.47 9.80
CA ARG A 23 -3.30 -18.78 8.50
C ARG A 23 -3.81 -17.35 8.59
N ARG A 24 -4.94 -17.13 9.28
CA ARG A 24 -5.46 -15.78 9.51
C ARG A 24 -4.51 -14.91 10.35
N ARG A 25 -3.82 -15.46 11.34
CA ARG A 25 -2.82 -14.70 12.11
C ARG A 25 -1.65 -14.28 11.22
N ILE A 26 -1.14 -15.20 10.42
CA ILE A 26 -0.08 -14.96 9.43
C ILE A 26 -0.50 -13.85 8.47
N THR A 27 -1.66 -13.98 7.80
CA THR A 27 -2.11 -13.00 6.79
C THR A 27 -2.41 -11.63 7.40
N VAL A 28 -2.90 -11.55 8.63
CA VAL A 28 -3.07 -10.28 9.34
C VAL A 28 -1.72 -9.60 9.59
N ASP A 29 -0.70 -10.35 9.98
CA ASP A 29 0.64 -9.81 10.21
C ASP A 29 1.29 -9.34 8.90
N VAL A 30 1.24 -10.17 7.86
CA VAL A 30 1.66 -9.81 6.50
C VAL A 30 0.97 -8.53 6.02
N ALA A 31 -0.37 -8.45 6.10
CA ALA A 31 -1.11 -7.28 5.65
C ALA A 31 -0.70 -6.01 6.41
N ARG A 32 -0.44 -6.11 7.72
CA ARG A 32 0.00 -4.96 8.55
C ARG A 32 1.38 -4.46 8.12
N LYS A 33 2.32 -5.37 7.89
CA LYS A 33 3.68 -5.05 7.45
C LYS A 33 3.69 -4.47 6.04
N LEU A 34 2.97 -5.08 5.08
CA LEU A 34 2.81 -4.54 3.72
C LEU A 34 2.16 -3.17 3.71
N ARG A 35 1.16 -2.93 4.58
CA ARG A 35 0.56 -1.60 4.73
C ARG A 35 1.57 -0.58 5.22
N ALA A 36 2.44 -0.94 6.17
CA ALA A 36 3.49 -0.06 6.67
C ALA A 36 4.52 0.25 5.57
N ALA A 37 4.95 -0.76 4.80
CA ALA A 37 5.86 -0.60 3.67
C ALA A 37 5.29 0.33 2.59
N ASN A 38 4.04 0.11 2.17
CA ASN A 38 3.37 0.98 1.19
C ASN A 38 3.18 2.41 1.72
N ALA A 39 2.84 2.58 3.00
CA ALA A 39 2.75 3.91 3.62
C ALA A 39 4.11 4.63 3.69
N ALA A 40 5.20 3.88 3.89
CA ALA A 40 6.56 4.40 3.87
C ALA A 40 6.98 4.84 2.46
N ARG A 41 6.70 4.04 1.42
CA ARG A 41 6.91 4.42 0.01
C ARG A 41 6.12 5.68 -0.36
N MET A 42 4.85 5.77 0.02
CA MET A 42 4.07 7.00 -0.14
C MET A 42 4.71 8.21 0.55
N ALA A 43 5.30 8.03 1.73
CA ALA A 43 6.00 9.11 2.42
C ALA A 43 7.30 9.49 1.71
N ALA A 44 8.04 8.51 1.18
CA ALA A 44 9.27 8.68 0.40
C ALA A 44 9.03 9.25 -1.01
N GLN A 45 7.77 9.24 -1.49
CA GLN A 45 7.37 9.66 -2.83
C GLN A 45 7.96 8.76 -3.93
N THR A 46 7.95 7.45 -3.69
CA THR A 46 8.46 6.43 -4.62
C THR A 46 7.43 5.35 -4.91
N ASP A 47 7.57 4.69 -6.06
CA ASP A 47 6.84 3.46 -6.40
C ASP A 47 7.49 2.21 -5.74
N PRO A 48 6.93 1.00 -5.93
CA PRO A 48 7.51 -0.25 -5.39
C PRO A 48 8.93 -0.54 -5.87
N ASP A 49 9.28 -0.16 -7.10
CA ASP A 49 10.61 -0.35 -7.68
C ASP A 49 11.63 0.71 -7.20
N GLY A 50 11.18 1.69 -6.42
CA GLY A 50 12.00 2.74 -5.83
C GLY A 50 12.14 3.99 -6.71
N ASN A 51 11.49 4.06 -7.87
CA ASN A 51 11.52 5.25 -8.71
C ASN A 51 10.71 6.38 -8.07
N ARG A 52 11.22 7.59 -8.17
CA ARG A 52 10.52 8.77 -7.66
C ARG A 52 9.30 9.09 -8.53
N TRP A 53 8.17 9.33 -7.88
CA TRP A 53 6.99 9.80 -8.58
C TRP A 53 7.19 11.17 -9.21
N GLU A 54 6.55 11.38 -10.35
CA GLU A 54 6.48 12.70 -10.96
C GLU A 54 5.85 13.70 -9.97
N PRO A 55 6.48 14.87 -9.74
CA PRO A 55 5.92 15.89 -8.87
C PRO A 55 4.61 16.47 -9.47
N ARG A 56 3.93 17.31 -8.70
CA ARG A 56 2.76 18.02 -9.20
C ARG A 56 3.18 19.02 -10.28
N LYS A 57 2.35 19.17 -11.31
CA LYS A 57 2.53 20.21 -12.34
C LYS A 57 2.65 21.59 -11.68
N PRO A 58 3.64 22.41 -12.07
CA PRO A 58 3.74 23.80 -11.60
C PRO A 58 2.46 24.56 -11.95
N PRO A 59 2.03 25.49 -11.08
CA PRO A 59 0.83 26.27 -11.37
C PRO A 59 1.03 27.13 -12.63
N ALA A 60 -0.04 27.29 -13.42
CA ALA A 60 -0.03 28.21 -14.54
C ALA A 60 0.23 29.66 -14.05
N SER A 61 1.05 30.41 -14.78
CA SER A 61 1.42 31.80 -14.46
C SER A 61 0.24 32.77 -14.46
N THR A 62 -0.93 32.34 -14.93
CA THR A 62 -2.14 33.15 -15.10
C THR A 62 -2.96 33.36 -13.82
N MET A 63 -2.48 32.87 -12.66
CA MET A 63 -3.19 33.02 -11.39
C MET A 63 -3.19 34.48 -10.91
N ARG A 64 -4.33 35.15 -11.09
CA ARG A 64 -4.47 36.61 -10.91
C ARG A 64 -4.25 37.10 -9.46
N SER A 65 -4.69 36.34 -8.44
CA SER A 65 -4.60 36.79 -7.04
C SER A 65 -3.31 36.39 -6.31
N LYS A 66 -2.72 37.31 -5.53
CA LYS A 66 -1.53 37.07 -4.69
C LYS A 66 -1.79 35.96 -3.65
N ALA A 67 -2.96 35.98 -3.02
CA ALA A 67 -3.36 34.96 -2.04
C ALA A 67 -3.47 33.56 -2.66
N GLY A 68 -4.00 33.45 -3.88
CA GLY A 68 -4.08 32.18 -4.61
C GLY A 68 -2.69 31.62 -4.90
N ARG A 69 -1.77 32.47 -5.37
CA ARG A 69 -0.38 32.09 -5.65
C ARG A 69 0.33 31.54 -4.41
N ILE A 70 0.19 32.20 -3.25
CA ILE A 70 0.79 31.74 -1.99
C ILE A 70 0.24 30.38 -1.57
N ARG A 71 -1.09 30.20 -1.58
CA ARG A 71 -1.73 28.92 -1.21
C ARG A 71 -1.29 27.79 -2.12
N GLN A 72 -1.21 28.04 -3.42
CA GLN A 72 -0.80 27.04 -4.39
C GLN A 72 0.68 26.69 -4.25
N ALA A 73 1.55 27.67 -4.03
CA ALA A 73 2.98 27.45 -3.75
C ALA A 73 3.19 26.60 -2.47
N ALA A 74 2.41 26.86 -1.41
CA ALA A 74 2.44 26.04 -0.21
C ALA A 74 2.00 24.59 -0.51
N LYS A 75 0.92 24.40 -1.30
CA LYS A 75 0.44 23.07 -1.70
C LYS A 75 1.49 22.29 -2.48
N GLN A 76 2.29 22.95 -3.32
CA GLN A 76 3.37 22.29 -4.08
C GLN A 76 4.43 21.66 -3.18
N LYS A 77 4.69 22.27 -2.01
CA LYS A 77 5.68 21.76 -1.03
C LYS A 77 5.18 20.58 -0.21
N LEU A 78 3.88 20.32 -0.18
CA LEU A 78 3.33 19.20 0.60
C LEU A 78 3.58 17.88 -0.13
N PRO A 79 3.94 16.79 0.56
CA PRO A 79 4.08 15.47 -0.07
C PRO A 79 2.76 15.02 -0.73
N LEU A 80 2.85 14.35 -1.88
CA LEU A 80 1.72 13.69 -2.51
C LEU A 80 1.17 12.61 -1.56
N PHE A 81 -0.14 12.38 -1.63
CA PHE A 81 -0.82 11.27 -0.93
C PHE A 81 -0.62 11.19 0.60
N ALA A 82 -0.19 12.27 1.25
CA ALA A 82 -0.01 12.31 2.71
C ALA A 82 -1.28 11.93 3.50
N LYS A 83 -2.46 12.32 2.99
CA LYS A 83 -3.74 11.91 3.57
C LYS A 83 -4.09 10.45 3.28
N MET A 84 -3.63 9.91 2.16
CA MET A 84 -3.97 8.56 1.70
C MET A 84 -3.23 7.49 2.50
N ARG A 85 -1.96 7.72 2.85
CA ARG A 85 -1.17 6.83 3.71
C ARG A 85 -1.67 6.71 5.16
N ALA A 86 -2.60 7.57 5.58
CA ALA A 86 -3.14 7.55 6.93
C ALA A 86 -4.01 6.30 7.19
N ALA A 87 -4.04 5.82 8.43
CA ALA A 87 -4.74 4.60 8.83
C ALA A 87 -6.25 4.56 8.57
N LYS A 88 -6.88 5.72 8.40
CA LYS A 88 -8.29 5.81 8.02
C LYS A 88 -8.53 5.46 6.54
N ASN A 89 -7.54 5.66 5.68
CA ASN A 89 -7.65 5.52 4.23
C ASN A 89 -6.92 4.30 3.69
N LEU A 90 -5.74 3.94 4.22
CA LEU A 90 -5.01 2.72 3.87
C LEU A 90 -5.28 1.65 4.93
N LYS A 91 -5.95 0.56 4.58
CA LYS A 91 -6.35 -0.54 5.47
C LYS A 91 -5.56 -1.81 5.18
N ALA A 92 -5.37 -2.59 6.24
CA ALA A 92 -4.80 -3.94 6.19
C ALA A 92 -5.87 -4.91 6.71
N ARG A 93 -6.16 -5.97 5.95
CA ARG A 93 -7.08 -7.04 6.34
C ARG A 93 -6.42 -8.39 6.08
N GLY A 94 -6.65 -9.33 6.98
CA GLY A 94 -6.23 -10.73 6.80
C GLY A 94 -7.43 -11.66 6.94
N SER A 95 -7.48 -12.66 6.07
CA SER A 95 -8.38 -13.80 6.12
C SER A 95 -7.55 -15.09 6.11
N PRO A 96 -8.14 -16.26 6.38
CA PRO A 96 -7.41 -17.54 6.24
C PRO A 96 -6.82 -17.77 4.84
N GLU A 97 -7.32 -17.07 3.81
CA GLU A 97 -6.95 -17.27 2.40
C GLU A 97 -6.16 -16.12 1.79
N SER A 98 -6.14 -14.94 2.42
CA SER A 98 -5.53 -13.74 1.81
C SER A 98 -5.11 -12.67 2.81
N ALA A 99 -4.03 -11.97 2.47
CA ALA A 99 -3.60 -10.72 3.07
C ALA A 99 -3.91 -9.57 2.08
N LEU A 100 -4.64 -8.55 2.52
CA LEU A 100 -5.10 -7.44 1.69
C LEU A 100 -4.63 -6.11 2.25
N VAL A 101 -4.04 -5.29 1.39
CA VAL A 101 -3.82 -3.86 1.63
C VAL A 101 -4.67 -3.09 0.63
N GLU A 102 -5.56 -2.24 1.12
CA GLU A 102 -6.51 -1.51 0.27
C GLU A 102 -6.61 -0.03 0.65
N ILE A 103 -6.90 0.81 -0.35
CA ILE A 103 -7.28 2.20 -0.12
C ILE A 103 -8.80 2.29 -0.17
N VAL A 104 -9.41 2.79 0.89
CA VAL A 104 -10.88 2.75 1.08
C VAL A 104 -11.53 4.13 0.94
N SER A 105 -12.87 4.12 0.88
CA SER A 105 -13.72 5.32 0.92
C SER A 105 -13.44 6.28 -0.26
N ARG A 106 -13.71 7.59 -0.08
CA ARG A 106 -13.49 8.62 -1.11
C ARG A 106 -12.03 8.69 -1.61
N ALA A 107 -11.07 8.17 -0.86
CA ALA A 107 -9.67 8.13 -1.28
C ALA A 107 -9.43 7.11 -2.41
N GLN A 108 -10.24 6.05 -2.51
CA GLN A 108 -10.09 4.99 -3.51
C GLN A 108 -10.18 5.51 -4.94
N ARG A 109 -11.15 6.41 -5.22
CA ARG A 109 -11.31 7.02 -6.56
C ARG A 109 -10.04 7.75 -7.00
N ILE A 110 -9.51 8.60 -6.11
CA ILE A 110 -8.28 9.36 -6.38
C ILE A 110 -7.09 8.40 -6.50
N ALA A 111 -7.02 7.38 -5.65
CA ALA A 111 -5.97 6.39 -5.68
C ALA A 111 -5.91 5.67 -7.03
N ARG A 112 -7.05 5.20 -7.54
CA ARG A 112 -7.15 4.53 -8.84
C ARG A 112 -6.63 5.40 -9.98
N VAL A 113 -7.10 6.66 -10.05
CA VAL A 113 -6.68 7.61 -11.09
C VAL A 113 -5.17 7.77 -11.10
N HIS A 114 -4.56 7.95 -9.93
CA HIS A 114 -3.13 8.12 -9.84
C HIS A 114 -2.36 6.81 -10.01
N HIS A 115 -2.88 5.69 -9.52
CA HIS A 115 -2.24 4.38 -9.63
C HIS A 115 -2.10 3.96 -11.09
N PHE A 116 -3.17 4.07 -11.88
CA PHE A 116 -3.16 3.68 -13.31
C PHE A 116 -2.86 4.83 -14.29
N GLY A 117 -2.71 6.06 -13.80
CA GLY A 117 -2.49 7.24 -14.67
C GLY A 117 -3.71 7.57 -15.55
N GLU A 118 -4.91 7.50 -14.95
CA GLU A 118 -6.17 7.79 -15.64
C GLU A 118 -6.39 9.30 -15.81
N THR A 119 -7.44 9.65 -16.55
CA THR A 119 -7.92 11.03 -16.71
C THR A 119 -9.00 11.33 -15.68
N ASP A 120 -8.89 12.46 -14.98
CA ASP A 120 -9.93 12.96 -14.06
C ASP A 120 -10.03 14.48 -14.13
N ASN A 121 -11.17 15.02 -13.72
CA ASN A 121 -11.41 16.46 -13.72
C ASN A 121 -10.68 17.13 -12.55
N VAL A 122 -10.00 18.25 -12.82
CA VAL A 122 -9.24 18.98 -11.79
C VAL A 122 -10.17 19.57 -10.71
N ASN A 123 -11.36 20.02 -11.12
CA ASN A 123 -12.45 20.50 -10.27
C ASN A 123 -13.78 19.91 -10.80
N PRO A 124 -14.87 19.87 -10.00
CA PRO A 124 -16.19 19.52 -10.51
C PRO A 124 -16.54 20.39 -11.74
N HIS A 125 -16.91 19.74 -12.85
CA HIS A 125 -17.17 20.39 -14.15
C HIS A 125 -16.00 21.20 -14.73
N GLY A 126 -14.77 20.99 -14.25
CA GLY A 126 -13.56 21.65 -14.71
C GLY A 126 -12.84 20.90 -15.84
N PRO A 127 -11.65 21.38 -16.25
CA PRO A 127 -10.87 20.71 -17.28
C PRO A 127 -10.43 19.32 -16.83
N ALA A 128 -10.47 18.37 -17.77
CA ALA A 128 -9.93 17.04 -17.60
C ALA A 128 -8.39 17.08 -17.68
N TYR A 129 -7.74 16.27 -16.86
CA TYR A 129 -6.29 16.14 -16.85
C TYR A 129 -5.90 14.67 -16.76
N ARG A 130 -4.98 14.24 -17.63
CA ARG A 130 -4.38 12.91 -17.55
C ARG A 130 -3.26 12.93 -16.52
N TYR A 131 -3.42 12.16 -15.45
CA TYR A 131 -2.41 12.08 -14.40
C TYR A 131 -1.30 11.10 -14.79
N PRO A 132 -0.04 11.37 -14.44
CA PRO A 132 1.00 10.36 -14.60
C PRO A 132 0.77 9.25 -13.58
N ALA A 133 1.03 8.01 -14.01
CA ALA A 133 0.92 6.82 -13.19
C ALA A 133 1.90 6.91 -12.01
N ARG A 134 1.41 6.53 -10.84
CA ARG A 134 2.13 6.53 -9.56
C ARG A 134 1.64 5.31 -8.81
N GLU A 135 2.35 4.20 -8.90
CA GLU A 135 1.92 2.95 -8.27
C GLU A 135 1.90 3.09 -6.74
N LEU A 136 0.70 3.30 -6.21
CA LEU A 136 0.48 3.65 -4.80
C LEU A 136 0.57 2.47 -3.84
N VAL A 137 0.19 1.28 -4.33
CA VAL A 137 0.16 0.03 -3.59
C VAL A 137 0.72 -1.02 -4.52
N GLY A 138 1.72 -1.75 -4.07
CA GLY A 138 2.35 -2.81 -4.85
C GLY A 138 3.23 -3.67 -3.97
N ILE A 139 3.88 -4.65 -4.59
CA ILE A 139 4.80 -5.60 -3.96
C ILE A 139 6.15 -5.46 -4.66
N SER A 140 7.14 -5.01 -3.91
CA SER A 140 8.54 -4.96 -4.31
C SER A 140 9.27 -6.26 -3.94
N ASP A 141 10.51 -6.42 -4.39
CA ASP A 141 11.37 -7.54 -3.97
C ASP A 141 11.56 -7.57 -2.44
N ALA A 142 11.77 -6.40 -1.82
CA ALA A 142 11.87 -6.29 -0.37
C ALA A 142 10.57 -6.68 0.36
N ASP A 143 9.41 -6.47 -0.27
CA ASP A 143 8.14 -6.95 0.28
C ASP A 143 8.02 -8.47 0.16
N THR A 144 8.53 -9.06 -0.91
CA THR A 144 8.55 -10.51 -1.11
C THR A 144 9.41 -11.19 -0.05
N ASP A 145 10.59 -10.64 0.23
CA ASP A 145 11.46 -11.11 1.31
C ASP A 145 10.79 -10.95 2.67
N LEU A 146 10.16 -9.79 2.93
CA LEU A 146 9.40 -9.57 4.15
C LEU A 146 8.27 -10.60 4.34
N ILE A 147 7.54 -10.93 3.27
CA ILE A 147 6.45 -11.93 3.32
C ILE A 147 7.03 -13.30 3.67
N ARG A 148 8.15 -13.67 3.02
CA ARG A 148 8.86 -14.94 3.27
C ARG A 148 9.30 -15.04 4.72
N ASP A 149 9.94 -14.01 5.26
CA ASP A 149 10.44 -14.00 6.63
C ASP A 149 9.31 -14.16 7.64
N VAL A 150 8.18 -13.47 7.43
CA VAL A 150 7.00 -13.62 8.28
C VAL A 150 6.47 -15.05 8.21
N LEU A 151 6.33 -15.62 7.02
CA LEU A 151 5.86 -16.99 6.86
C LEU A 151 6.76 -17.99 7.59
N LEU A 152 8.09 -17.89 7.39
CA LEU A 152 9.06 -18.75 8.05
C LEU A 152 9.02 -18.59 9.57
N GLN A 153 8.89 -17.37 10.08
CA GLN A 153 8.78 -17.12 11.52
C GLN A 153 7.59 -17.85 12.15
N HIS A 154 6.42 -17.83 11.51
CA HIS A 154 5.22 -18.52 12.03
C HIS A 154 5.26 -20.04 11.84
N LEU A 155 6.00 -20.54 10.84
CA LEU A 155 6.14 -21.98 10.61
C LEU A 155 7.23 -22.61 11.50
N ALA A 156 8.28 -21.87 11.82
CA ALA A 156 9.38 -22.31 12.67
C ALA A 156 9.06 -22.21 14.17
N SER A 157 8.14 -21.32 14.57
CA SER A 157 7.68 -21.15 15.96
C SER A 157 6.80 -22.29 16.45
#